data_AF-A0A5C7J2N4-F1
#
_entry.id   AF-A0A5C7J2N4-F1
#
_cell.length_a   1.000
_cell.length_b   1.000
_cell.length_c   1.000
_cell.angle_alpha   90.00
_cell.angle_beta   90.00
_cell.angle_gamma   90.00
#
_symmetry.space_group_name_H-M   'P 1'
#
loop_
_entity.id
_entity.type
_entity.pdbx_description
1 polymer ?
#
loop_
_entity_poly.entity_id
_entity_poly.type
_entity_poly.pdbx_seq_one_letter_code
_entity_poly.pdbx_strand_id
1 'polypeptide(L)'
;MLVINLCAGPCAGKSWLARDLTNRLSANGLQVEYVSEVAKMWVLEGHISKCKEHQILLFAQQLYQQTLFENAGVDAIVCDSPLFLAEVYLNFYGNAADTLSNLIREEFNKRNNYNVLIKRSMGEYSNVGRYQSHEEAIKIDRNIEWWLQTYNHQYVSFQRGCEQDLTDRILHEVEGLA
;
A
#
# COMPACT_ATOMS: atom_id res chain seq x y z
N MET A 1 -1.83 16.87 -1.46
CA MET A 1 -1.88 15.68 -0.58
C MET A 1 -0.75 14.72 -0.93
N LEU A 2 0.02 14.25 0.04
CA LEU A 2 1.02 13.18 -0.12
C LEU A 2 0.37 11.79 0.04
N VAL A 3 0.71 10.83 -0.82
CA VAL A 3 0.22 9.44 -0.74
C VAL A 3 1.32 8.53 -0.24
N ILE A 4 1.26 8.14 1.03
CA ILE A 4 2.26 7.27 1.67
C ILE A 4 1.85 5.82 1.43
N ASN A 5 2.60 5.13 0.58
CA ASN A 5 2.33 3.75 0.14
C ASN A 5 3.14 2.76 0.97
N LEU A 6 2.47 1.87 1.72
CA LEU A 6 3.15 0.80 2.43
C LEU A 6 3.31 -0.43 1.52
N CYS A 7 4.53 -0.64 1.05
CA CYS A 7 4.87 -1.63 0.03
C CYS A 7 5.42 -2.90 0.69
N ALA A 8 4.58 -3.93 0.82
CA ALA A 8 4.98 -5.27 1.25
C ALA A 8 3.86 -6.29 1.00
N GLY A 9 4.23 -7.57 0.97
CA GLY A 9 3.32 -8.68 0.97
C GLY A 9 2.50 -8.82 2.27
N PRO A 10 1.58 -9.78 2.32
CA PRO A 10 0.75 -10.02 3.50
C PRO A 10 1.59 -10.32 4.74
N CYS A 11 1.07 -9.92 5.91
CA CYS A 11 1.68 -10.18 7.23
C CYS A 11 3.08 -9.56 7.44
N ALA A 12 3.47 -8.53 6.68
CA ALA A 12 4.74 -7.81 6.87
C ALA A 12 4.69 -6.67 7.92
N GLY A 13 3.51 -6.38 8.48
CA GLY A 13 3.33 -5.29 9.47
C GLY A 13 2.76 -3.99 8.91
N LYS A 14 2.34 -3.95 7.64
CA LYS A 14 1.77 -2.76 6.98
C LYS A 14 0.63 -2.11 7.77
N SER A 15 -0.45 -2.81 8.10
CA SER A 15 -1.58 -2.23 8.85
C SER A 15 -1.20 -1.68 10.23
N TRP A 16 -0.16 -2.23 10.86
CA TRP A 16 0.35 -1.71 12.13
C TRP A 16 1.09 -0.38 11.89
N LEU A 17 2.03 -0.38 10.96
CA LEU A 17 2.78 0.81 10.60
C LEU A 17 1.88 1.92 10.07
N ALA A 18 0.84 1.57 9.30
CA ALA A 18 -0.11 2.54 8.76
C ALA A 18 -0.78 3.34 9.86
N ARG A 19 -1.29 2.65 10.90
CA ARG A 19 -1.93 3.27 12.05
C ARG A 19 -0.96 4.07 12.90
N ASP A 20 0.25 3.54 13.10
CA ASP A 20 1.31 4.23 13.84
C ASP A 20 1.71 5.54 13.13
N LEU A 21 1.96 5.50 11.82
CA LEU A 21 2.26 6.69 11.02
C LEU A 21 1.10 7.69 10.99
N THR A 22 -0.14 7.23 10.76
CA THR A 22 -1.31 8.13 10.82
C THR A 22 -1.36 8.86 12.16
N ASN A 23 -1.23 8.13 13.28
CA ASN A 23 -1.24 8.75 14.60
C ASN A 23 -0.08 9.74 14.80
N ARG A 24 1.15 9.37 14.40
CA ARG A 24 2.33 10.24 14.57
C ARG A 24 2.24 11.50 13.73
N LEU A 25 1.83 11.39 12.47
CA LEU A 25 1.73 12.54 11.57
C LEU A 25 0.60 13.48 12.03
N SER A 26 -0.55 12.93 12.44
CA SER A 26 -1.63 13.74 13.02
C SER A 26 -1.23 14.41 14.34
N ALA A 27 -0.44 13.75 15.19
CA ALA A 27 0.10 14.36 16.40
C ALA A 27 1.06 15.53 16.12
N ASN A 28 1.62 15.61 14.91
CA ASN A 28 2.43 16.74 14.42
C ASN A 28 1.60 17.80 13.67
N GLY A 29 0.26 17.75 13.76
CA GLY A 29 -0.63 18.79 13.25
C GLY A 29 -1.11 18.61 11.81
N LEU A 30 -0.71 17.53 11.13
CA LEU A 30 -1.17 17.22 9.78
C LEU A 30 -2.58 16.58 9.78
N GLN A 31 -3.42 16.97 8.83
CA GLN A 31 -4.66 16.26 8.50
C GLN A 31 -4.29 15.00 7.72
N VAL A 32 -4.31 13.84 8.39
CA VAL A 32 -3.88 12.57 7.80
C VAL A 32 -4.95 11.50 7.95
N GLU A 33 -5.25 10.82 6.85
CA GLU A 33 -6.25 9.75 6.83
C GLU A 33 -5.63 8.38 6.55
N TYR A 34 -6.19 7.35 7.17
CA TYR A 34 -5.78 5.96 6.98
C TYR A 34 -6.64 5.29 5.90
N VAL A 35 -6.01 4.75 4.88
CA VAL A 35 -6.69 4.02 3.79
C VAL A 35 -6.46 2.52 3.96
N SER A 36 -7.52 1.83 4.37
CA SER A 36 -7.50 0.40 4.65
C SER A 36 -7.50 -0.48 3.39
N GLU A 37 -6.93 -1.68 3.50
CA GLU A 37 -6.99 -2.70 2.44
C GLU A 37 -8.40 -3.26 2.27
N VAL A 38 -9.00 -3.07 1.09
CA VAL A 38 -10.33 -3.58 0.73
C VAL A 38 -10.40 -5.11 0.76
N ALA A 39 -9.38 -5.79 0.25
CA ALA A 39 -9.34 -7.25 0.14
C ALA A 39 -9.53 -7.94 1.50
N LYS A 40 -9.06 -7.33 2.60
CA LYS A 40 -9.18 -7.89 3.94
C LYS A 40 -10.64 -8.12 4.34
N MET A 41 -11.53 -7.19 4.02
CA MET A 41 -12.96 -7.34 4.32
C MET A 41 -13.56 -8.52 3.56
N TRP A 42 -13.26 -8.63 2.27
CA TRP A 42 -13.75 -9.73 1.44
C TRP A 42 -13.25 -11.09 1.90
N VAL A 43 -12.02 -11.19 2.38
CA VAL A 43 -11.50 -12.45 2.94
C VAL A 43 -12.27 -12.85 4.20
N LEU A 44 -12.57 -11.88 5.08
CA LEU A 44 -13.37 -12.12 6.28
C LEU A 44 -14.81 -12.54 5.94
N GLU A 45 -15.35 -12.02 4.83
CA GLU A 45 -16.65 -12.42 4.27
C GLU A 45 -16.62 -13.76 3.50
N GLY A 46 -15.44 -14.38 3.35
CA GLY A 46 -15.26 -15.66 2.64
C GLY A 46 -15.16 -15.52 1.10
N HIS A 47 -15.04 -14.32 0.57
CA HIS A 47 -14.96 -14.01 -0.86
C HIS A 47 -13.52 -14.09 -1.41
N ILE A 48 -12.83 -15.22 -1.21
CA ILE A 48 -11.43 -15.39 -1.61
C ILE A 48 -11.25 -15.39 -3.14
N SER A 49 -12.14 -16.05 -3.90
CA SER A 49 -12.09 -16.04 -5.37
C SER A 49 -12.18 -14.61 -5.91
N LYS A 50 -13.03 -13.79 -5.30
CA LYS A 50 -13.19 -12.38 -5.63
C LYS A 50 -11.89 -11.59 -5.45
N CYS A 51 -11.14 -11.89 -4.40
CA CYS A 51 -9.84 -11.27 -4.14
C CYS A 51 -8.77 -11.63 -5.19
N LYS A 52 -8.89 -12.79 -5.86
CA LYS A 52 -7.95 -13.24 -6.88
C LYS A 52 -8.34 -12.74 -8.28
N GLU A 53 -9.62 -12.83 -8.61
CA GLU A 53 -10.14 -12.65 -9.97
C GLU A 53 -10.55 -11.20 -10.27
N HIS A 54 -11.01 -10.44 -9.27
CA HIS A 54 -11.59 -9.12 -9.49
C HIS A 54 -10.64 -7.98 -9.10
N GLN A 55 -9.41 -7.98 -9.63
CA GLN A 55 -8.43 -6.91 -9.39
C GLN A 55 -8.91 -5.53 -9.87
N ILE A 56 -9.70 -5.47 -10.94
CA ILE A 56 -10.31 -4.22 -11.41
C ILE A 56 -11.19 -3.56 -10.35
N LEU A 57 -11.95 -4.35 -9.58
CA LEU A 57 -12.83 -3.85 -8.54
C LEU A 57 -12.03 -3.41 -7.30
N LEU A 58 -11.01 -4.19 -6.90
CA LEU A 58 -10.09 -3.80 -5.83
C LEU A 58 -9.40 -2.47 -6.16
N PHE A 59 -8.86 -2.36 -7.37
CA PHE A 59 -8.25 -1.14 -7.88
C PHE A 59 -9.23 0.04 -7.84
N ALA A 60 -10.43 -0.12 -8.40
CA ALA A 60 -11.43 0.95 -8.45
C ALA A 60 -11.84 1.44 -7.05
N GLN A 61 -12.03 0.53 -6.08
CA GLN A 61 -12.39 0.89 -4.72
C GLN A 61 -11.24 1.56 -3.96
N GLN A 62 -10.00 1.12 -4.19
CA GLN A 62 -8.83 1.77 -3.61
C GLN A 62 -8.63 3.17 -4.21
N LEU A 63 -8.77 3.30 -5.52
CA LEU A 63 -8.69 4.58 -6.25
C LEU A 63 -9.74 5.57 -5.73
N TYR A 64 -10.99 5.12 -5.60
CA TYR A 64 -12.09 5.92 -5.07
C TYR A 64 -11.80 6.46 -3.67
N GLN A 65 -11.29 5.63 -2.75
CA GLN A 65 -10.93 6.11 -1.41
C GLN A 65 -9.85 7.20 -1.46
N GLN A 66 -8.81 7.02 -2.28
CA GLN A 66 -7.78 8.05 -2.38
C GLN A 66 -8.31 9.35 -3.01
N THR A 67 -9.16 9.27 -4.05
CA THR A 67 -9.79 10.44 -4.66
C THR A 67 -10.73 11.17 -3.69
N LEU A 68 -11.43 10.44 -2.83
CA LEU A 68 -12.28 11.04 -1.80
C LEU A 68 -11.47 11.93 -0.85
N PHE A 69 -10.34 11.43 -0.34
CA PHE A 69 -9.49 12.18 0.58
C PHE A 69 -8.74 13.32 -0.10
N GLU A 70 -8.32 13.13 -1.35
CA GLU A 70 -7.75 14.20 -2.17
C GLU A 70 -8.73 15.36 -2.32
N ASN A 71 -9.99 15.09 -2.65
CA ASN A 71 -11.04 16.10 -2.77
C ASN A 71 -11.41 16.75 -1.43
N ALA A 72 -11.22 16.04 -0.31
CA ALA A 72 -11.42 16.58 1.03
C ALA A 72 -10.30 17.55 1.46
N GLY A 73 -9.17 17.57 0.73
CA GLY A 73 -8.07 18.49 0.98
C GLY A 73 -7.21 18.12 2.21
N VAL A 74 -7.08 16.83 2.52
CA VAL A 74 -6.17 16.38 3.60
C VAL A 74 -4.71 16.51 3.17
N ASP A 75 -3.80 16.65 4.14
CA ASP A 75 -2.36 16.85 3.87
C ASP A 75 -1.71 15.57 3.35
N ALA A 76 -2.06 14.42 3.93
CA ALA A 76 -1.54 13.13 3.53
C ALA A 76 -2.54 11.98 3.74
N ILE A 77 -2.31 10.88 3.04
CA ILE A 77 -2.96 9.59 3.31
C ILE A 77 -1.92 8.50 3.52
N VAL A 78 -2.19 7.57 4.45
CA VAL A 78 -1.36 6.38 4.66
C VAL A 78 -2.09 5.15 4.15
N CYS A 79 -1.59 4.58 3.06
CA CYS A 79 -2.22 3.49 2.32
C CYS A 79 -1.61 2.12 2.70
N ASP A 80 -2.43 1.26 3.33
CA ASP A 80 -2.08 -0.14 3.62
C ASP A 80 -2.07 -1.01 2.35
N SER A 81 -2.76 -0.56 1.30
CA SER A 81 -2.82 -1.20 -0.01
C SER A 81 -2.57 -0.16 -1.12
N PRO A 82 -1.33 0.05 -1.56
CA PRO A 82 -1.00 0.90 -2.71
C PRO A 82 -1.74 0.45 -3.99
N LEU A 83 -2.10 1.40 -4.87
CA LEU A 83 -2.86 1.10 -6.09
C LEU A 83 -2.19 0.04 -6.97
N PHE A 84 -0.85 0.10 -7.08
CA PHE A 84 -0.09 -0.84 -7.91
C PHE A 84 -0.15 -2.29 -7.42
N LEU A 85 -0.57 -2.55 -6.18
CA LEU A 85 -0.75 -3.92 -5.70
C LEU A 85 -1.76 -4.68 -6.55
N ALA A 86 -2.77 -4.02 -7.12
CA ALA A 86 -3.72 -4.67 -8.02
C ALA A 86 -3.00 -5.30 -9.23
N GLU A 87 -2.01 -4.61 -9.82
CA GLU A 87 -1.19 -5.16 -10.92
C GLU A 87 -0.30 -6.30 -10.43
N VAL A 88 0.33 -6.15 -9.27
CA VAL A 88 1.18 -7.22 -8.68
C VAL A 88 0.37 -8.50 -8.47
N TYR A 89 -0.84 -8.41 -7.90
CA TYR A 89 -1.71 -9.55 -7.69
C TYR A 89 -2.32 -10.09 -8.99
N LEU A 90 -2.64 -9.22 -9.96
CA LEU A 90 -3.08 -9.61 -11.30
C LEU A 90 -2.04 -10.54 -11.94
N ASN A 91 -0.77 -10.14 -11.92
CA ASN A 91 0.33 -10.91 -12.47
C ASN A 91 0.62 -12.17 -11.64
N PHE A 92 0.59 -12.06 -10.31
CA PHE A 92 0.85 -13.19 -9.40
C PHE A 92 -0.13 -14.36 -9.60
N TYR A 93 -1.40 -14.06 -9.85
CA TYR A 93 -2.43 -15.08 -10.10
C TYR A 93 -2.60 -15.46 -11.58
N GLY A 94 -1.73 -14.98 -12.47
CA GLY A 94 -1.76 -15.35 -13.89
C GLY A 94 -2.89 -14.70 -14.70
N ASN A 95 -3.45 -13.60 -14.19
CA ASN A 95 -4.57 -12.86 -14.80
C ASN A 95 -4.10 -11.61 -15.57
N ALA A 96 -2.83 -11.56 -16.00
CA ALA A 96 -2.20 -10.38 -16.59
C ALA A 96 -3.05 -9.77 -17.73
N ALA A 97 -3.28 -8.47 -17.66
CA ALA A 97 -4.07 -7.73 -18.63
C ALA A 97 -3.47 -6.33 -18.84
N ASP A 98 -2.80 -6.12 -19.98
CA ASP A 98 -2.01 -4.91 -20.25
C ASP A 98 -2.82 -3.62 -20.13
N THR A 99 -4.08 -3.62 -20.58
CA THR A 99 -4.97 -2.45 -20.47
C THR A 99 -5.20 -2.04 -19.02
N LEU A 100 -5.44 -3.01 -18.12
CA LEU A 100 -5.65 -2.73 -16.71
C LEU A 100 -4.33 -2.33 -16.04
N SER A 101 -3.23 -3.01 -16.34
CA SER A 101 -1.90 -2.65 -15.83
C SER A 101 -1.49 -1.23 -16.22
N ASN A 102 -1.73 -0.83 -17.48
CA ASN A 102 -1.48 0.55 -17.94
C ASN A 102 -2.31 1.56 -17.16
N LEU A 103 -3.62 1.32 -16.99
CA LEU A 103 -4.48 2.20 -16.21
C LEU A 103 -4.02 2.34 -14.76
N ILE A 104 -3.65 1.22 -14.11
CA ILE A 104 -3.14 1.23 -12.74
C ILE A 104 -1.89 2.11 -12.64
N ARG A 105 -0.94 1.95 -13.58
CA ARG A 105 0.29 2.76 -13.62
C ARG A 105 0.00 4.23 -13.87
N GLU A 106 -0.89 4.54 -14.80
CA GLU A 106 -1.29 5.92 -15.08
C GLU A 106 -1.91 6.59 -13.85
N GLU A 107 -2.85 5.93 -13.18
CA GLU A 107 -3.47 6.48 -11.96
C GLU A 107 -2.49 6.59 -10.80
N PHE A 108 -1.61 5.61 -10.62
CA PHE A 108 -0.55 5.69 -9.61
C PHE A 108 0.36 6.90 -9.88
N ASN A 109 0.80 7.12 -11.11
CA ASN A 109 1.72 8.19 -11.49
C ASN A 109 1.12 9.60 -11.41
N LYS A 110 -0.21 9.73 -11.37
CA LYS A 110 -0.88 11.02 -11.13
C LYS A 110 -0.73 11.51 -9.69
N ARG A 111 -0.33 10.64 -8.76
CA ARG A 111 -0.25 10.96 -7.32
C ARG A 111 1.16 11.35 -6.91
N ASN A 112 1.24 12.20 -5.88
CA ASN A 112 2.49 12.46 -5.20
C ASN A 112 2.79 11.31 -4.22
N ASN A 113 3.49 10.28 -4.70
CA ASN A 113 3.68 9.04 -3.96
C ASN A 113 4.96 9.04 -3.12
N TYR A 114 4.84 8.69 -1.85
CA TYR A 114 5.94 8.34 -0.96
C TYR A 114 5.93 6.84 -0.68
N ASN A 115 6.81 6.08 -1.31
CA ASN A 115 6.81 4.62 -1.20
C ASN A 115 7.70 4.13 -0.05
N VAL A 116 7.12 3.32 0.83
CA VAL A 116 7.81 2.72 1.99
C VAL A 116 7.88 1.21 1.79
N LEU A 117 9.04 0.71 1.37
CA LEU A 117 9.29 -0.72 1.23
C LEU A 117 9.58 -1.34 2.60
N ILE A 118 8.63 -2.10 3.15
CA ILE A 118 8.79 -2.73 4.46
C ILE A 118 9.60 -4.01 4.33
N LYS A 119 10.73 -4.08 5.06
CA LYS A 119 11.49 -5.31 5.19
C LYS A 119 10.81 -6.22 6.22
N ARG A 120 10.32 -7.37 5.75
CA ARG A 120 9.65 -8.38 6.58
C ARG A 120 10.55 -8.79 7.74
N SER A 121 9.99 -8.76 8.95
CA SER A 121 10.65 -9.33 10.13
C SER A 121 10.39 -10.83 10.25
N MET A 122 11.33 -11.56 10.84
CA MET A 122 11.14 -12.96 11.20
C MET A 122 10.10 -13.04 12.33
N GLY A 123 8.92 -13.57 12.04
CA GLY A 123 7.82 -13.69 12.99
C GLY A 123 6.77 -14.67 12.51
N GLU A 124 5.84 -15.03 13.39
CA GLU A 124 4.75 -15.96 13.06
C GLU A 124 3.86 -15.39 11.96
N TYR A 125 3.61 -16.20 10.93
CA TYR A 125 2.71 -15.85 9.85
C TYR A 125 1.26 -16.14 10.26
N SER A 126 0.42 -15.11 10.22
CA SER A 126 -1.01 -15.25 10.55
C SER A 126 -1.87 -15.25 9.29
N ASN A 127 -2.75 -16.25 9.17
CA ASN A 127 -3.70 -16.39 8.06
C ASN A 127 -5.00 -15.61 8.28
N VAL A 128 -5.22 -14.98 9.44
CA VAL A 128 -6.50 -14.32 9.73
C VAL A 128 -6.70 -13.11 8.81
N GLY A 129 -7.79 -13.13 8.04
CA GLY A 129 -8.08 -12.11 7.03
C GLY A 129 -7.12 -12.13 5.83
N ARG A 130 -6.42 -13.26 5.59
CA ARG A 130 -5.47 -13.45 4.51
C ARG A 130 -5.70 -14.79 3.83
N TYR A 131 -5.33 -14.88 2.56
CA TYR A 131 -5.56 -16.08 1.74
C TYR A 131 -4.30 -16.58 1.04
N GLN A 132 -3.14 -15.97 1.34
CA GLN A 132 -1.82 -16.38 0.87
C GLN A 132 -1.09 -17.17 1.95
N SER A 133 -0.27 -18.13 1.54
CA SER A 133 0.72 -18.78 2.42
C SER A 133 1.89 -17.84 2.75
N HIS A 134 2.73 -18.24 3.70
CA HIS A 134 3.95 -17.49 4.02
C HIS A 134 4.91 -17.42 2.83
N GLU A 135 5.07 -18.52 2.09
CA GLU A 135 5.91 -18.57 0.89
C GLU A 135 5.37 -17.67 -0.22
N GLU A 136 4.05 -17.66 -0.42
CA GLU A 136 3.41 -16.73 -1.35
C GLU A 136 3.62 -15.27 -0.94
N ALA A 137 3.51 -14.98 0.37
CA ALA A 137 3.77 -13.65 0.90
C ALA A 137 5.20 -13.16 0.61
N ILE A 138 6.19 -14.04 0.75
CA ILE A 138 7.60 -13.76 0.42
C ILE A 138 7.78 -13.53 -1.08
N LYS A 139 7.11 -14.30 -1.94
CA LYS A 139 7.13 -14.07 -3.40
C LYS A 139 6.53 -12.71 -3.75
N ILE A 140 5.43 -12.34 -3.10
CA ILE A 140 4.78 -11.04 -3.30
C ILE A 140 5.70 -9.91 -2.85
N ASP A 141 6.43 -10.04 -1.73
CA ASP A 141 7.44 -9.04 -1.31
C ASP A 141 8.44 -8.75 -2.44
N ARG A 142 8.96 -9.81 -3.07
CA ARG A 142 9.92 -9.69 -4.19
C ARG A 142 9.29 -9.07 -5.43
N ASN A 143 8.06 -9.43 -5.76
CA ASN A 143 7.34 -8.87 -6.90
C ASN A 143 7.05 -7.37 -6.71
N ILE A 144 6.77 -6.94 -5.48
CA ILE A 144 6.57 -5.53 -5.13
C ILE A 144 7.86 -4.73 -5.30
N GLU A 145 8.98 -5.22 -4.74
CA GLU A 145 10.28 -4.56 -4.89
C GLU A 145 10.71 -4.52 -6.37
N TRP A 146 10.50 -5.62 -7.11
CA TRP A 146 10.75 -5.68 -8.54
C TRP A 146 9.91 -4.66 -9.32
N TRP A 147 8.59 -4.56 -9.04
CA TRP A 147 7.71 -3.60 -9.70
C TRP A 147 8.19 -2.15 -9.49
N LEU A 148 8.54 -1.77 -8.26
CA LEU A 148 9.07 -0.44 -7.96
C LEU A 148 10.36 -0.15 -8.76
N GLN A 149 11.26 -1.13 -8.83
CA GLN A 149 12.52 -1.00 -9.57
C GLN A 149 12.30 -0.93 -11.09
N THR A 150 11.44 -1.79 -11.64
CA THR A 150 11.15 -1.86 -13.08
C THR A 150 10.57 -0.55 -13.61
N TYR A 151 9.71 0.11 -12.82
CA TYR A 151 9.10 1.39 -13.21
C TYR A 151 9.80 2.61 -12.63
N ASN A 152 11.03 2.44 -12.10
CA ASN A 152 11.88 3.51 -11.56
C ASN A 152 11.21 4.38 -10.46
N HIS A 153 10.35 3.78 -9.65
CA HIS A 153 9.75 4.44 -8.50
C HIS A 153 10.74 4.47 -7.33
N GLN A 154 11.01 5.66 -6.81
CA GLN A 154 11.80 5.82 -5.59
C GLN A 154 11.06 5.22 -4.39
N TYR A 155 11.81 4.65 -3.46
CA TYR A 155 11.28 4.14 -2.20
C TYR A 155 12.31 4.24 -1.08
N VAL A 156 11.83 4.37 0.14
CA VAL A 156 12.64 4.20 1.35
C VAL A 156 12.43 2.80 1.91
N SER A 157 13.49 2.19 2.42
CA SER A 157 13.37 0.92 3.15
C SER A 157 13.00 1.19 4.60
N PHE A 158 12.03 0.45 5.12
CA PHE A 158 11.62 0.50 6.52
C PHE A 158 11.90 -0.83 7.22
N GLN A 159 12.45 -0.74 8.43
CA GLN A 159 12.59 -1.84 9.38
C GLN A 159 12.01 -1.41 10.73
N ARG A 160 11.37 -2.35 11.43
CA ARG A 160 10.79 -2.11 12.74
C ARG A 160 11.84 -1.60 13.72
N GLY A 161 11.49 -0.61 14.53
CA GLY A 161 12.40 0.14 15.41
C GLY A 161 12.88 1.47 14.82
N CYS A 162 12.59 1.75 13.53
CA CYS A 162 12.95 2.99 12.86
C CYS A 162 11.72 3.90 12.60
N GLU A 163 10.65 3.76 13.38
CA GLU A 163 9.39 4.47 13.15
C GLU A 163 9.54 5.99 13.26
N GLN A 164 10.36 6.48 14.20
CA GLN A 164 10.60 7.91 14.36
C GLN A 164 11.37 8.50 13.17
N ASP A 165 12.45 7.86 12.73
CA ASP A 165 13.23 8.30 11.55
C ASP A 165 12.35 8.33 10.29
N LEU A 166 11.49 7.32 10.09
CA LEU A 166 10.54 7.34 8.98
C LEU A 166 9.53 8.49 9.10
N THR A 167 9.03 8.74 10.30
CA THR A 167 8.09 9.85 10.56
C THR A 167 8.73 11.20 10.23
N ASP A 168 9.95 11.44 10.73
CA ASP A 168 10.66 12.71 10.53
C ASP A 168 10.94 12.96 9.03
N ARG A 169 11.29 11.91 8.27
CA ARG A 169 11.46 12.01 6.81
C ARG A 169 10.16 12.35 6.09
N ILE A 170 9.03 11.76 6.48
CA ILE A 170 7.73 12.04 5.88
C ILE A 170 7.29 13.47 6.22
N LEU A 171 7.50 13.93 7.45
CA LEU A 171 7.19 15.31 7.84
C LEU A 171 7.96 16.31 6.97
N HIS A 172 9.26 16.08 6.76
CA HIS A 172 10.07 16.92 5.87
C HIS A 172 9.56 16.94 4.43
N GLU A 173 9.10 15.79 3.91
CA GLU A 173 8.51 15.70 2.57
C GLU A 173 7.22 16.52 2.46
N VAL A 174 6.36 16.48 3.49
CA VAL A 174 5.10 17.25 3.51
C VAL A 174 5.37 18.76 3.62
N GLU A 175 6.33 19.17 4.46
CA GLU A 175 6.73 20.58 4.58
C GLU A 175 7.26 21.16 3.26
N GLY A 176 7.97 20.36 2.46
CA GLY A 176 8.47 20.78 1.15
C GLY A 176 7.38 21.00 0.08
N LEU A 177 6.12 20.61 0.36
CA LEU A 177 4.98 20.80 -0.55
C LEU A 177 4.19 22.08 -0.29
N ALA A 178 4.42 22.76 0.84
CA ALA A 178 3.76 24.00 1.26
C ALA A 178 4.51 25.24 0.77
#